data_AF-I1GQK8-F1
#
_entry.id   AF-I1GQK8-F1
#
_cell.length_a   1.000
_cell.length_b   1.000
_cell.length_c   1.000
_cell.angle_alpha   90.00
_cell.angle_beta   90.00
_cell.angle_gamma   90.00
#
_symmetry.space_group_name_H-M   'P 1'
#
loop_
_entity.id
_entity.type
_entity.pdbx_description
1 polymer ?
#
loop_
_entity_poly.entity_id
_entity_poly.type
_entity_poly.pdbx_seq_one_letter_code
_entity_poly.pdbx_strand_id
1 'polypeptide(L)'
;MENKHTDQAKVKAKLSMMHSKVICCKLYISESQNAMVVDAISRIGQKDPEVVLLSKFEDEYYNRVRYTLVSYIISNSSTGEVIFSPIRKVLLAMIEAAFSNINLEVHCGTHPRIGVVDDMSFHPLSQAATMEDAAQLAKLLASDIGNGLQVPVFLYAAAHPTGKSVSAIRRELGYYRPNHKGIKWAGQVLPDTLPMKPDEGPTQVPRERGATMVGAKPFVESYNVPILCKDVPTVRRITRRVTGRSGGFPTVQALALFHGDNCTEIACLLDPDHVGAEQVQWLVEQIAAEQGLEVDKGYFTDLSKDMMLERYFKMVSAAD
;
A
#
# COMPACT_ATOMS: atom_id res chain seq x y z
N MET A 1 49.23 6.87 -5.37
CA MET A 1 48.44 6.16 -6.40
C MET A 1 47.24 5.43 -5.81
N GLU A 2 47.17 5.19 -4.48
CA GLU A 2 46.03 4.53 -3.83
C GLU A 2 44.71 5.29 -3.93
N ASN A 3 44.69 6.63 -3.78
CA ASN A 3 43.43 7.41 -3.81
C ASN A 3 42.65 7.36 -5.15
N LYS A 4 43.30 7.12 -6.30
CA LYS A 4 42.59 7.06 -7.60
C LYS A 4 41.85 5.74 -7.83
N HIS A 5 42.32 4.64 -7.23
CA HIS A 5 41.70 3.33 -7.37
C HIS A 5 40.46 3.20 -6.48
N THR A 6 40.48 3.79 -5.28
CA THR A 6 39.32 3.83 -4.36
C THR A 6 38.18 4.68 -4.91
N ASP A 7 38.47 5.81 -5.55
CA ASP A 7 37.43 6.65 -6.17
C ASP A 7 36.79 6.00 -7.41
N GLN A 8 37.57 5.31 -8.24
CA GLN A 8 37.02 4.57 -9.39
C GLN A 8 36.16 3.37 -8.96
N ALA A 9 36.57 2.65 -7.90
CA ALA A 9 35.78 1.56 -7.34
C ALA A 9 34.45 2.05 -6.75
N LYS A 10 34.46 3.18 -6.02
CA LYS A 10 33.26 3.82 -5.49
C LYS A 10 32.31 4.32 -6.58
N VAL A 11 32.84 4.92 -7.63
CA VAL A 11 32.05 5.36 -8.79
C VAL A 11 31.43 4.16 -9.50
N LYS A 12 32.17 3.06 -9.67
CA LYS A 12 31.67 1.82 -10.29
C LYS A 12 30.59 1.14 -9.45
N ALA A 13 30.76 1.07 -8.13
CA ALA A 13 29.75 0.54 -7.21
C ALA A 13 28.48 1.39 -7.22
N LYS A 14 28.61 2.72 -7.21
CA LYS A 14 27.49 3.66 -7.31
C LYS A 14 26.74 3.53 -8.64
N LEU A 15 27.44 3.39 -9.77
CA LEU A 15 26.81 3.10 -11.06
C LEU A 15 26.10 1.73 -11.05
N SER A 16 26.71 0.70 -10.46
CA SER A 16 26.09 -0.62 -10.32
C SER A 16 24.80 -0.58 -9.50
N MET A 17 24.78 0.19 -8.40
CA MET A 17 23.57 0.42 -7.61
C MET A 17 22.49 1.18 -8.41
N MET A 18 22.85 2.20 -9.18
CA MET A 18 21.91 2.94 -10.03
C MET A 18 21.27 2.08 -11.14
N HIS A 19 21.96 1.03 -11.59
CA HIS A 19 21.43 0.05 -12.55
C HIS A 19 20.68 -1.12 -11.91
N SER A 20 20.55 -1.14 -10.58
CA SER A 20 19.83 -2.20 -9.89
C SER A 20 18.32 -2.08 -10.10
N LYS A 21 17.65 -3.23 -10.19
CA LYS A 21 16.19 -3.31 -10.18
C LYS A 21 15.70 -3.04 -8.76
N VAL A 22 15.11 -1.88 -8.51
CA VAL A 22 14.62 -1.47 -7.19
C VAL A 22 13.09 -1.57 -7.18
N ILE A 23 12.55 -2.29 -6.22
CA ILE A 23 11.12 -2.46 -6.00
C ILE A 23 10.71 -1.81 -4.68
N CYS A 24 9.57 -1.13 -4.71
CA CYS A 24 8.88 -0.63 -3.53
C CYS A 24 7.68 -1.53 -3.21
N CYS A 25 7.47 -1.84 -1.94
CA CYS A 25 6.23 -2.43 -1.43
C CYS A 25 5.56 -1.47 -0.46
N LYS A 26 4.29 -1.17 -0.68
CA LYS A 26 3.42 -0.51 0.30
C LYS A 26 2.61 -1.59 1.01
N LEU A 27 2.96 -1.88 2.25
CA LEU A 27 2.31 -2.87 3.12
C LEU A 27 1.32 -2.16 4.04
N TYR A 28 0.07 -2.60 4.03
CA TYR A 28 -0.97 -2.02 4.86
C TYR A 28 -1.49 -3.01 5.91
N ILE A 29 -1.42 -2.60 7.18
CA ILE A 29 -1.84 -3.41 8.34
C ILE A 29 -2.96 -2.69 9.08
N SER A 30 -4.02 -3.43 9.42
CA SER A 30 -5.20 -2.96 10.13
C SER A 30 -4.93 -2.86 11.64
N GLU A 31 -4.01 -1.98 12.04
CA GLU A 31 -3.70 -1.63 13.42
C GLU A 31 -2.95 -0.30 13.45
N SER A 32 -3.33 0.60 14.36
CA SER A 32 -2.56 1.81 14.68
C SER A 32 -2.72 2.28 16.13
N GLN A 33 -3.57 1.62 16.92
CA GLN A 33 -3.91 2.01 18.29
C GLN A 33 -3.02 1.31 19.32
N ASN A 34 -2.59 0.07 19.03
CA ASN A 34 -1.62 -0.64 19.86
C ASN A 34 -0.18 -0.31 19.43
N ALA A 35 0.36 0.77 19.99
CA ALA A 35 1.71 1.25 19.69
C ALA A 35 2.80 0.16 19.90
N MET A 36 2.67 -0.72 20.90
CA MET A 36 3.66 -1.78 21.13
C MET A 36 3.72 -2.78 19.97
N VAL A 37 2.57 -3.16 19.41
CA VAL A 37 2.48 -4.08 18.28
C VAL A 37 3.00 -3.41 17.00
N VAL A 38 2.60 -2.16 16.76
CA VAL A 38 3.05 -1.37 15.62
C VAL A 38 4.57 -1.16 15.65
N ASP A 39 5.14 -0.83 16.81
CA ASP A 39 6.59 -0.68 16.98
C ASP A 39 7.33 -2.01 16.80
N ALA A 40 6.78 -3.12 17.30
CA ALA A 40 7.37 -4.44 17.12
C ALA A 40 7.46 -4.82 15.64
N ILE A 41 6.40 -4.58 14.86
CA ILE A 41 6.37 -4.80 13.42
C ILE A 41 7.34 -3.85 12.70
N SER A 42 7.35 -2.56 13.07
CA SER A 42 8.26 -1.55 12.51
C SER A 42 9.72 -1.97 12.65
N ARG A 43 10.11 -2.47 13.82
CA ARG A 43 11.49 -2.94 14.08
C ARG A 43 11.89 -4.09 13.17
N ILE A 44 10.98 -4.99 12.81
CA ILE A 44 11.29 -6.08 11.86
C ILE A 44 11.64 -5.49 10.49
N GLY A 45 10.89 -4.50 10.03
CA GLY A 45 11.14 -3.78 8.78
C GLY A 45 12.47 -3.02 8.73
N GLN A 46 13.14 -2.82 9.87
CA GLN A 46 14.38 -2.06 10.02
C GLN A 46 15.61 -2.93 10.30
N LYS A 47 15.44 -4.25 10.44
CA LYS A 47 16.53 -5.16 10.86
C LYS A 47 17.50 -5.53 9.73
N ASP A 48 16.99 -5.60 8.51
CA ASP A 48 17.77 -6.08 7.36
C ASP A 48 18.48 -4.91 6.67
N PRO A 49 19.81 -4.92 6.52
CA PRO A 49 20.56 -3.81 5.92
C PRO A 49 20.27 -3.65 4.41
N GLU A 50 19.75 -4.68 3.74
CA GLU A 50 19.43 -4.64 2.32
C GLU A 50 18.00 -4.11 2.06
N VAL A 51 17.21 -3.89 3.12
CA VAL A 51 15.83 -3.40 3.05
C VAL A 51 15.68 -2.10 3.83
N VAL A 52 15.15 -1.08 3.18
CA VAL A 52 14.93 0.21 3.82
C VAL A 52 13.44 0.45 4.04
N LEU A 53 13.04 0.58 5.30
CA LEU A 53 11.75 1.16 5.67
C LEU A 53 11.81 2.69 5.52
N LEU A 54 11.31 3.22 4.40
CA LEU A 54 11.45 4.65 4.05
C LEU A 54 10.39 5.55 4.69
N SER A 55 9.19 5.03 4.88
CA SER A 55 8.06 5.79 5.39
C SER A 55 7.11 4.88 6.17
N LYS A 56 6.50 5.47 7.20
CA LYS A 56 5.48 4.87 8.06
C LYS A 56 4.37 5.90 8.20
N PHE A 57 3.17 5.59 7.69
CA PHE A 57 2.00 6.42 7.84
C PHE A 57 1.01 5.72 8.75
N GLU A 58 0.78 6.27 9.93
CA GLU A 58 -0.13 5.75 10.95
C GLU A 58 -1.30 6.71 11.11
N ASP A 59 -2.51 6.15 11.13
CA ASP A 59 -3.71 6.94 11.35
C ASP A 59 -4.66 6.23 12.32
N GLU A 60 -4.96 6.90 13.43
CA GLU A 60 -5.76 6.36 14.53
C GLU A 60 -7.25 6.17 14.14
N TYR A 61 -7.79 7.08 13.31
CA TYR A 61 -9.18 7.01 12.87
C TYR A 61 -9.37 5.90 11.84
N TYR A 62 -8.44 5.79 10.89
CA TYR A 62 -8.38 4.67 9.95
C TYR A 62 -8.16 3.34 10.65
N ASN A 63 -7.54 3.38 11.84
CA ASN A 63 -7.02 2.22 12.56
C ASN A 63 -6.17 1.35 11.62
N ARG A 64 -5.20 2.00 10.96
CA ARG A 64 -4.38 1.40 9.90
C ARG A 64 -3.01 2.06 9.85
N VAL A 65 -1.98 1.23 9.66
CA VAL A 65 -0.63 1.67 9.35
C VAL A 65 -0.26 1.24 7.94
N ARG A 66 0.44 2.12 7.21
CA ARG A 66 1.15 1.78 5.98
C ARG A 66 2.65 1.86 6.22
N TYR A 67 3.34 0.78 5.85
CA TYR A 67 4.79 0.74 5.73
C TYR A 67 5.19 0.81 4.26
N THR A 68 6.15 1.67 3.94
CA THR A 68 6.76 1.75 2.61
C THR A 68 8.17 1.21 2.69
N LEU A 69 8.38 -0.01 2.17
CA LEU A 69 9.68 -0.69 2.15
C LEU A 69 10.25 -0.70 0.73
N VAL A 70 11.57 -0.53 0.63
CA VAL A 70 12.29 -0.51 -0.65
C VAL A 70 13.54 -1.38 -0.56
N SER A 71 13.79 -2.16 -1.61
CA SER A 71 14.96 -3.02 -1.76
C SER A 71 15.24 -3.26 -3.23
N TYR A 72 16.47 -3.63 -3.55
CA TYR A 72 16.79 -4.21 -4.84
C TYR A 72 16.30 -5.66 -4.95
N ILE A 73 16.20 -6.14 -6.17
CA ILE A 73 16.00 -7.54 -6.52
C ILE A 73 17.04 -7.97 -7.56
N ILE A 74 17.25 -9.28 -7.67
CA ILE A 74 17.99 -9.88 -8.78
C ILE A 74 17.04 -10.83 -9.50
N SER A 75 16.91 -10.65 -10.80
CA SER A 75 16.12 -11.52 -11.68
C SER A 75 17.04 -12.22 -12.68
N ASN A 76 16.71 -13.45 -13.05
CA ASN A 76 17.38 -14.18 -14.11
C ASN A 76 17.10 -13.51 -15.47
N SER A 77 18.15 -13.14 -16.20
CA SER A 77 18.01 -12.42 -17.47
C SER A 77 17.31 -13.22 -18.58
N SER A 78 17.31 -14.56 -18.50
CA SER A 78 16.72 -15.44 -19.51
C SER A 78 15.28 -15.81 -19.20
N THR A 79 14.94 -16.05 -17.93
CA THR A 79 13.58 -16.46 -17.53
C THR A 79 12.74 -15.31 -16.99
N GLY A 80 13.37 -14.19 -16.62
CA GLY A 80 12.74 -13.09 -15.92
C GLY A 80 12.49 -13.36 -14.43
N GLU A 81 12.74 -14.57 -13.95
CA GLU A 81 12.42 -15.02 -12.59
C GLU A 81 13.21 -14.28 -11.52
N VAL A 82 12.53 -13.79 -10.47
CA VAL A 82 13.16 -13.18 -9.30
C VAL A 82 13.88 -14.26 -8.46
N ILE A 83 15.21 -14.27 -8.52
CA ILE A 83 16.07 -15.24 -7.82
C ILE A 83 16.52 -14.75 -6.44
N PHE A 84 16.56 -13.42 -6.23
CA PHE A 84 16.93 -12.83 -4.94
C PHE A 84 16.09 -11.60 -4.64
N SER A 85 15.53 -11.55 -3.43
CA SER A 85 14.69 -10.46 -2.95
C SER A 85 14.74 -10.38 -1.40
N PRO A 86 15.56 -9.49 -0.83
CA PRO A 86 15.60 -9.26 0.62
C PRO A 86 14.25 -8.82 1.19
N ILE A 87 13.57 -7.91 0.47
CA ILE A 87 12.25 -7.39 0.87
C ILE A 87 11.19 -8.48 1.03
N ARG A 88 11.24 -9.59 0.26
CA ARG A 88 10.29 -10.72 0.42
C ARG A 88 10.38 -11.30 1.83
N LYS A 89 11.59 -11.55 2.33
CA LYS A 89 11.83 -12.15 3.65
C LYS A 89 11.38 -11.21 4.77
N VAL A 90 11.71 -9.92 4.65
CA VAL A 90 11.33 -8.90 5.63
C VAL A 90 9.81 -8.73 5.67
N LEU A 91 9.16 -8.64 4.52
CA LEU A 91 7.70 -8.56 4.44
C LEU A 91 7.04 -9.78 5.08
N LEU A 92 7.50 -11.00 4.76
CA LEU A 92 6.95 -12.22 5.36
C LEU A 92 7.07 -12.20 6.89
N ALA A 93 8.22 -11.81 7.45
CA ALA A 93 8.41 -11.69 8.89
C ALA A 93 7.52 -10.61 9.53
N MET A 94 7.30 -9.47 8.86
CA MET A 94 6.36 -8.44 9.33
C MET A 94 4.93 -8.95 9.34
N ILE A 95 4.54 -9.73 8.33
CA ILE A 95 3.20 -10.32 8.19
C ILE A 95 2.95 -11.39 9.27
N GLU A 96 3.93 -12.27 9.52
CA GLU A 96 3.87 -13.25 10.61
C GLU A 96 3.70 -12.57 11.96
N ALA A 97 4.45 -11.51 12.22
CA ALA A 97 4.31 -10.71 13.43
C ALA A 97 2.92 -10.05 13.53
N ALA A 98 2.40 -9.52 12.43
CA ALA A 98 1.06 -8.93 12.38
C ALA A 98 -0.02 -9.97 12.72
N PHE A 99 -0.02 -11.13 12.05
CA PHE A 99 -0.99 -12.20 12.31
C PHE A 99 -0.88 -12.82 13.71
N SER A 100 0.28 -12.73 14.35
CA SER A 100 0.49 -13.25 15.70
C SER A 100 0.03 -12.29 16.79
N ASN A 101 -0.04 -10.99 16.51
CA ASN A 101 -0.23 -9.96 17.53
C ASN A 101 -1.51 -9.11 17.36
N ILE A 102 -2.18 -9.22 16.22
CA ILE A 102 -3.39 -8.46 15.91
C ILE A 102 -4.55 -9.43 15.74
N ASN A 103 -5.66 -9.16 16.43
CA ASN A 103 -6.92 -9.88 16.24
C ASN A 103 -7.93 -8.99 15.51
N LEU A 104 -8.28 -9.36 14.28
CA LEU A 104 -9.24 -8.63 13.45
C LEU A 104 -10.65 -8.59 14.05
N GLU A 105 -11.04 -9.55 14.89
CA GLU A 105 -12.39 -9.63 15.48
C GLU A 105 -12.70 -8.43 16.38
N VAL A 106 -11.67 -7.84 17.00
CA VAL A 106 -11.79 -6.66 17.86
C VAL A 106 -11.40 -5.36 17.14
N HIS A 107 -10.95 -5.43 15.89
CA HIS A 107 -10.55 -4.26 15.11
C HIS A 107 -11.75 -3.39 14.76
N CYS A 108 -11.58 -2.07 14.86
CA CYS A 108 -12.57 -1.09 14.41
C CYS A 108 -11.87 0.16 13.86
N GLY A 109 -12.16 0.53 12.62
CA GLY A 109 -11.55 1.68 11.94
C GLY A 109 -12.43 2.28 10.86
N THR A 110 -12.13 3.52 10.44
CA THR A 110 -12.87 4.20 9.37
C THR A 110 -12.33 3.89 7.98
N HIS A 111 -11.17 3.24 7.85
CA HIS A 111 -10.67 2.80 6.55
C HIS A 111 -11.18 1.39 6.20
N PRO A 112 -11.60 1.15 4.95
CA PRO A 112 -11.95 -0.18 4.51
C PRO A 112 -10.78 -1.18 4.69
N ARG A 113 -11.06 -2.34 5.31
CA ARG A 113 -10.15 -3.47 5.45
C ARG A 113 -10.85 -4.83 5.38
N ILE A 114 -10.20 -5.83 4.78
CA ILE A 114 -10.66 -7.23 4.71
C ILE A 114 -9.84 -8.21 5.56
N GLY A 115 -8.71 -7.76 6.13
CA GLY A 115 -7.81 -8.59 6.93
C GLY A 115 -6.88 -7.77 7.81
N VAL A 116 -6.13 -8.46 8.68
CA VAL A 116 -5.03 -7.88 9.47
C VAL A 116 -3.98 -7.29 8.53
N VAL A 117 -3.53 -8.06 7.55
CA VAL A 117 -2.77 -7.56 6.41
C VAL A 117 -3.76 -7.38 5.26
N ASP A 118 -4.25 -6.15 5.08
CA ASP A 118 -5.36 -5.85 4.17
C ASP A 118 -4.90 -5.79 2.71
N ASP A 119 -3.82 -5.06 2.44
CA ASP A 119 -3.34 -4.81 1.08
C ASP A 119 -1.81 -4.73 1.06
N MET A 120 -1.23 -5.24 -0.02
CA MET A 120 0.17 -5.07 -0.37
C MET A 120 0.28 -4.70 -1.84
N SER A 121 0.91 -3.56 -2.13
CA SER A 121 1.13 -3.12 -3.51
C SER A 121 2.60 -2.99 -3.84
N PHE A 122 3.04 -3.76 -4.83
CA PHE A 122 4.39 -3.74 -5.37
C PHE A 122 4.50 -2.78 -6.55
N HIS A 123 5.58 -2.02 -6.59
CA HIS A 123 5.82 -0.98 -7.57
C HIS A 123 7.25 -1.05 -8.09
N PRO A 124 7.46 -1.09 -9.42
CA PRO A 124 8.79 -0.83 -9.98
C PRO A 124 9.20 0.61 -9.65
N LEU A 125 10.31 0.76 -8.93
CA LEU A 125 10.77 2.06 -8.46
C LEU A 125 11.89 2.61 -9.35
N SER A 126 12.90 1.81 -9.68
CA SER A 126 13.97 2.22 -10.62
C SER A 126 13.58 2.00 -12.08
N GLN A 127 14.26 2.68 -13.00
CA GLN A 127 14.06 2.50 -14.45
C GLN A 127 14.41 1.08 -14.94
N ALA A 128 15.31 0.38 -14.24
CA ALA A 128 15.69 -0.98 -14.57
C ALA A 128 14.64 -2.03 -14.15
N ALA A 129 13.78 -1.69 -13.19
CA ALA A 129 12.74 -2.58 -12.70
C ALA A 129 11.50 -2.51 -13.60
N THR A 130 10.95 -3.67 -13.94
CA THR A 130 9.75 -3.77 -14.79
C THR A 130 8.50 -4.06 -13.97
N MET A 131 7.32 -3.90 -14.59
CA MET A 131 6.07 -4.32 -13.97
C MET A 131 6.03 -5.83 -13.73
N GLU A 132 6.64 -6.63 -14.62
CA GLU A 132 6.73 -8.08 -14.49
C GLU A 132 7.57 -8.47 -13.27
N ASP A 133 8.70 -7.78 -13.03
CA ASP A 133 9.51 -7.98 -11.83
C ASP A 133 8.69 -7.77 -10.54
N ALA A 134 7.89 -6.70 -10.49
CA ALA A 134 7.00 -6.42 -9.36
C ALA A 134 5.89 -7.47 -9.22
N ALA A 135 5.30 -7.90 -10.35
CA ALA A 135 4.23 -8.91 -10.37
C ALA A 135 4.71 -10.29 -9.93
N GLN A 136 5.92 -10.69 -10.32
CA GLN A 136 6.51 -11.95 -9.88
C GLN A 136 6.79 -11.94 -8.39
N LEU A 137 7.39 -10.88 -7.87
CA LEU A 137 7.62 -10.74 -6.43
C LEU A 137 6.30 -10.77 -5.63
N ALA A 138 5.27 -10.09 -6.14
CA ALA A 138 3.92 -10.12 -5.57
C ALA A 138 3.34 -11.55 -5.51
N LYS A 139 3.44 -12.33 -6.60
CA LYS A 139 2.98 -13.73 -6.67
C LYS A 139 3.76 -14.64 -5.71
N LEU A 140 5.08 -14.48 -5.66
CA LEU A 140 5.94 -15.25 -4.76
C LEU A 140 5.55 -15.04 -3.28
N LEU A 141 5.36 -13.78 -2.87
CA LEU A 141 4.92 -13.48 -1.50
C LEU A 141 3.47 -13.91 -1.24
N ALA A 142 2.58 -13.78 -2.23
CA ALA A 142 1.21 -14.29 -2.11
C ALA A 142 1.18 -15.80 -1.87
N SER A 143 2.06 -16.56 -2.54
CA SER A 143 2.21 -17.99 -2.33
C SER A 143 2.73 -18.32 -0.92
N ASP A 144 3.71 -17.56 -0.42
CA ASP A 144 4.20 -17.73 0.97
C ASP A 144 3.09 -17.53 2.01
N ILE A 145 2.27 -16.50 1.82
CA ILE A 145 1.16 -16.19 2.73
C ILE A 145 0.05 -17.25 2.61
N GLY A 146 -0.37 -17.55 1.38
CA GLY A 146 -1.46 -18.47 1.12
C GLY A 146 -1.14 -19.90 1.58
N ASN A 147 0.02 -20.41 1.16
CA ASN A 147 0.40 -21.79 1.42
C ASN A 147 1.10 -21.95 2.78
N GLY A 148 1.94 -21.00 3.17
CA GLY A 148 2.69 -21.05 4.43
C GLY A 148 1.86 -20.62 5.63
N LEU A 149 1.14 -19.50 5.53
CA LEU A 149 0.41 -18.91 6.67
C LEU A 149 -1.08 -19.27 6.69
N GLN A 150 -1.56 -20.01 5.68
CA GLN A 150 -2.94 -20.50 5.56
C GLN A 150 -3.98 -19.38 5.63
N VAL A 151 -3.70 -18.26 4.95
CA VAL A 151 -4.61 -17.11 4.83
C VAL A 151 -5.05 -16.98 3.37
N PRO A 152 -6.33 -16.76 3.06
CA PRO A 152 -6.76 -16.52 1.69
C PRO A 152 -6.09 -15.28 1.09
N VAL A 153 -5.51 -15.41 -0.10
CA VAL A 153 -4.86 -14.30 -0.81
C VAL A 153 -5.51 -14.05 -2.16
N PHE A 154 -5.83 -12.79 -2.44
CA PHE A 154 -6.35 -12.34 -3.72
C PHE A 154 -5.33 -11.49 -4.45
N LEU A 155 -4.92 -11.96 -5.63
CA LEU A 155 -4.03 -11.22 -6.51
C LEU A 155 -4.79 -10.12 -7.25
N TYR A 156 -4.16 -8.99 -7.54
CA TYR A 156 -4.76 -7.94 -8.36
C TYR A 156 -3.75 -7.24 -9.28
N ALA A 157 -4.27 -6.45 -10.22
CA ALA A 157 -3.54 -5.72 -11.24
C ALA A 157 -2.58 -6.66 -12.00
N ALA A 158 -1.32 -6.26 -12.23
CA ALA A 158 -0.39 -7.07 -13.03
C ALA A 158 -0.05 -8.43 -12.40
N ALA A 159 -0.30 -8.62 -11.10
CA ALA A 159 -0.12 -9.92 -10.45
C ALA A 159 -1.29 -10.89 -10.73
N HIS A 160 -2.49 -10.38 -11.05
CA HIS A 160 -3.66 -11.21 -11.31
C HIS A 160 -3.70 -11.71 -12.76
N PRO A 161 -4.06 -12.97 -13.04
CA PRO A 161 -4.02 -13.55 -14.39
C PRO A 161 -4.78 -12.76 -15.46
N THR A 162 -5.92 -12.16 -15.09
CA THR A 162 -6.75 -11.32 -15.99
C THR A 162 -6.64 -9.82 -15.71
N GLY A 163 -5.68 -9.37 -14.91
CA GLY A 163 -5.52 -7.94 -14.62
C GLY A 163 -6.64 -7.29 -13.79
N LYS A 164 -7.39 -8.05 -12.97
CA LYS A 164 -8.51 -7.50 -12.18
C LYS A 164 -8.04 -6.40 -11.24
N SER A 165 -8.82 -5.32 -11.10
CA SER A 165 -8.53 -4.29 -10.11
C SER A 165 -8.88 -4.72 -8.69
N VAL A 166 -8.17 -4.18 -7.70
CA VAL A 166 -8.46 -4.37 -6.27
C VAL A 166 -9.94 -4.06 -5.93
N SER A 167 -10.49 -3.01 -6.55
CA SER A 167 -11.89 -2.60 -6.39
C SER A 167 -12.90 -3.57 -7.01
N ALA A 168 -12.52 -4.31 -8.05
CA ALA A 168 -13.36 -5.35 -8.64
C ALA A 168 -13.46 -6.55 -7.69
N ILE A 169 -12.32 -7.01 -7.17
CA ILE A 169 -12.26 -8.15 -6.24
C ILE A 169 -13.01 -7.84 -4.94
N ARG A 170 -12.77 -6.67 -4.32
CA ARG A 170 -13.52 -6.25 -3.12
C ARG A 170 -15.04 -6.27 -3.36
N ARG A 171 -15.50 -5.92 -4.56
CA ARG A 171 -16.92 -6.00 -4.92
C ARG A 171 -17.41 -7.43 -5.07
N GLU A 172 -16.64 -8.31 -5.69
CA GLU A 172 -16.96 -9.74 -5.80
C GLU A 172 -17.04 -10.41 -4.41
N LEU A 173 -16.24 -9.95 -3.45
CA LEU A 173 -16.26 -10.39 -2.05
C LEU A 173 -17.43 -9.84 -1.22
N GLY A 174 -18.33 -9.05 -1.80
CA GLY A 174 -19.43 -8.43 -1.04
C GLY A 174 -19.00 -7.25 -0.16
N TYR A 175 -17.77 -6.75 -0.34
CA TYR A 175 -17.13 -5.80 0.55
C TYR A 175 -17.16 -4.36 0.00
N TYR A 176 -18.09 -3.55 0.50
CA TYR A 176 -18.26 -2.16 0.00
C TYR A 176 -18.94 -1.18 0.95
N ARG A 177 -19.51 -1.62 2.06
CA ARG A 177 -20.21 -0.74 3.01
C ARG A 177 -19.67 -0.91 4.42
N PRO A 178 -19.54 0.18 5.19
CA PRO A 178 -19.29 0.11 6.63
C PRO A 178 -20.38 -0.74 7.32
N ASN A 179 -19.97 -1.62 8.22
CA ASN A 179 -20.88 -2.46 9.03
C ASN A 179 -21.13 -1.88 10.44
N HIS A 180 -20.45 -0.79 10.81
CA HIS A 180 -20.57 -0.16 12.12
C HIS A 180 -20.86 1.35 11.99
N LYS A 181 -22.00 1.78 12.55
CA LYS A 181 -22.47 3.20 12.58
C LYS A 181 -22.46 3.90 11.20
N GLY A 182 -22.49 3.15 10.10
CA GLY A 182 -22.48 3.70 8.74
C GLY A 182 -21.18 4.38 8.29
N ILE A 183 -20.11 4.35 9.10
CA ILE A 183 -18.82 5.02 8.81
C ILE A 183 -17.58 4.20 9.19
N LYS A 184 -17.74 3.12 9.96
CA LYS A 184 -16.65 2.26 10.41
C LYS A 184 -16.83 0.82 9.95
N TRP A 185 -15.70 0.14 9.82
CA TRP A 185 -15.62 -1.29 9.63
C TRP A 185 -15.12 -1.90 10.95
N ALA A 186 -15.95 -2.77 11.54
CA ALA A 186 -15.68 -3.42 12.82
C ALA A 186 -15.73 -4.95 12.70
N GLY A 187 -14.81 -5.64 13.37
CA GLY A 187 -14.71 -7.10 13.38
C GLY A 187 -14.53 -7.74 12.00
N GLN A 188 -14.89 -9.01 11.91
CA GLN A 188 -14.88 -9.77 10.66
C GLN A 188 -15.89 -9.20 9.66
N VAL A 189 -15.44 -9.00 8.41
CA VAL A 189 -16.27 -8.47 7.30
C VAL A 189 -16.47 -9.45 6.16
N LEU A 190 -15.70 -10.53 6.15
CA LEU A 190 -15.81 -11.62 5.18
C LEU A 190 -16.58 -12.79 5.82
N PRO A 191 -17.33 -13.57 5.04
CA PRO A 191 -17.91 -14.82 5.52
C PRO A 191 -16.80 -15.82 5.89
N ASP A 192 -17.11 -16.79 6.76
CA ASP A 192 -16.17 -17.86 7.15
C ASP A 192 -15.69 -18.70 5.96
N THR A 193 -16.49 -18.78 4.90
CA THR A 193 -16.14 -19.43 3.63
C THR A 193 -16.37 -18.45 2.49
N LEU A 194 -15.32 -18.22 1.71
CA LEU A 194 -15.34 -17.23 0.64
C LEU A 194 -16.31 -17.60 -0.49
N PRO A 195 -17.00 -16.61 -1.09
CA PRO A 195 -17.93 -16.84 -2.20
C PRO A 195 -17.21 -17.14 -3.53
N MET A 196 -15.89 -16.98 -3.55
CA MET A 196 -15.02 -17.25 -4.69
C MET A 196 -13.70 -17.86 -4.21
N LYS A 197 -13.06 -18.63 -5.08
CA LYS A 197 -11.75 -19.21 -4.79
C LYS A 197 -10.70 -18.09 -4.72
N PRO A 198 -9.86 -18.02 -3.67
CA PRO A 198 -8.69 -17.15 -3.65
C PRO A 198 -7.64 -17.63 -4.67
N ASP A 199 -6.73 -16.75 -5.05
CA ASP A 199 -5.63 -17.09 -5.96
C ASP A 199 -4.63 -18.02 -5.25
N GLU A 200 -4.34 -17.77 -3.97
CA GLU A 200 -3.49 -18.60 -3.11
C GLU A 200 -4.16 -18.84 -1.75
N GLY A 201 -3.86 -19.99 -1.12
CA GLY A 201 -4.37 -20.34 0.21
C GLY A 201 -5.81 -20.91 0.23
N PRO A 202 -6.37 -21.11 1.45
CA PRO A 202 -7.65 -21.79 1.63
C PRO A 202 -8.85 -20.87 1.35
N THR A 203 -10.01 -21.47 1.05
CA THR A 203 -11.30 -20.73 0.96
C THR A 203 -11.90 -20.40 2.33
N GLN A 204 -11.50 -21.13 3.38
CA GLN A 204 -11.85 -20.80 4.76
C GLN A 204 -11.07 -19.57 5.23
N VAL A 205 -11.78 -18.65 5.87
CA VAL A 205 -11.22 -17.40 6.39
C VAL A 205 -10.95 -17.56 7.89
N PRO A 206 -9.69 -17.50 8.35
CA PRO A 206 -9.39 -17.38 9.78
C PRO A 206 -9.96 -16.06 10.31
N ARG A 207 -10.85 -16.11 11.29
CA ARG A 207 -11.63 -14.92 11.74
C ARG A 207 -10.74 -13.82 12.27
N GLU A 208 -9.68 -14.20 12.96
CA GLU A 208 -8.69 -13.34 13.58
C GLU A 208 -7.73 -12.68 12.57
N ARG A 209 -7.62 -13.24 11.35
CA ARG A 209 -6.69 -12.75 10.30
C ARG A 209 -7.39 -12.12 9.10
N GLY A 210 -8.55 -12.62 8.71
CA GLY A 210 -9.27 -12.24 7.49
C GLY A 210 -8.59 -12.77 6.22
N ALA A 211 -8.56 -11.94 5.17
CA ALA A 211 -7.90 -12.24 3.90
C ALA A 211 -6.93 -11.12 3.50
N THR A 212 -6.03 -11.39 2.56
CA THR A 212 -5.00 -10.44 2.12
C THR A 212 -5.12 -10.16 0.62
N MET A 213 -4.97 -8.89 0.22
CA MET A 213 -4.86 -8.50 -1.19
C MET A 213 -3.41 -8.22 -1.55
N VAL A 214 -2.94 -8.75 -2.68
CA VAL A 214 -1.56 -8.56 -3.15
C VAL A 214 -1.55 -8.21 -4.62
N GLY A 215 -0.86 -7.14 -5.00
CA GLY A 215 -0.85 -6.72 -6.40
C GLY A 215 0.41 -5.99 -6.81
N ALA A 216 0.56 -5.85 -8.12
CA ALA A 216 1.63 -5.06 -8.73
C ALA A 216 1.02 -4.02 -9.66
N LYS A 217 1.39 -2.76 -9.48
CA LYS A 217 0.82 -1.62 -10.22
C LYS A 217 1.86 -0.50 -10.38
N PRO A 218 1.66 0.45 -11.32
CA PRO A 218 2.49 1.65 -11.40
C PRO A 218 2.59 2.36 -10.06
N PHE A 219 3.67 3.12 -9.86
CA PHE A 219 3.85 3.88 -8.63
C PHE A 219 2.70 4.88 -8.46
N VAL A 220 2.17 4.97 -7.24
CA VAL A 220 1.11 5.93 -6.91
C VAL A 220 1.50 6.74 -5.69
N GLU A 221 1.19 8.03 -5.74
CA GLU A 221 1.31 8.94 -4.60
C GLU A 221 0.01 8.94 -3.80
N SER A 222 0.10 9.18 -2.50
CA SER A 222 -1.07 9.25 -1.63
C SER A 222 -1.24 10.67 -1.13
N TYR A 223 -2.36 11.29 -1.52
CA TYR A 223 -2.66 12.69 -1.22
C TYR A 223 -4.05 12.78 -0.59
N ASN A 224 -4.12 13.37 0.59
CA ASN A 224 -5.31 13.39 1.41
C ASN A 224 -5.82 14.83 1.52
N VAL A 225 -7.11 15.06 1.24
CA VAL A 225 -7.73 16.39 1.27
C VAL A 225 -8.79 16.44 2.38
N PRO A 226 -8.54 17.14 3.50
CA PRO A 226 -9.51 17.31 4.56
C PRO A 226 -10.64 18.26 4.16
N ILE A 227 -11.87 17.92 4.54
CA ILE A 227 -13.07 18.73 4.33
C ILE A 227 -13.79 18.88 5.67
N LEU A 228 -14.06 20.13 6.06
CA LEU A 228 -14.75 20.46 7.31
C LEU A 228 -16.24 20.12 7.22
N CYS A 229 -16.54 18.83 7.17
CA CYS A 229 -17.88 18.29 7.00
C CYS A 229 -17.95 16.89 7.64
N LYS A 230 -18.93 16.69 8.53
CA LYS A 230 -19.18 15.37 9.15
C LYS A 230 -20.06 14.45 8.30
N ASP A 231 -20.77 15.01 7.32
CA ASP A 231 -21.69 14.23 6.48
C ASP A 231 -20.90 13.51 5.37
N VAL A 232 -20.37 12.32 5.72
CA VAL A 232 -19.65 11.44 4.79
C VAL A 232 -20.43 11.19 3.49
N PRO A 233 -21.76 10.97 3.48
CA PRO A 233 -22.57 10.99 2.25
C PRO A 233 -22.39 12.22 1.35
N THR A 234 -22.31 13.42 1.92
CA THR A 234 -22.04 14.67 1.18
C THR A 234 -20.64 14.66 0.60
N VAL A 235 -19.61 14.39 1.40
CA VAL A 235 -18.22 14.35 0.91
C VAL A 235 -18.04 13.24 -0.14
N ARG A 236 -18.72 12.10 0.00
CA ARG A 236 -18.74 11.03 -1.01
C ARG A 236 -19.40 11.42 -2.34
N ARG A 237 -20.26 12.44 -2.38
CA ARG A 237 -20.73 13.03 -3.66
C ARG A 237 -19.60 13.81 -4.34
N ILE A 238 -18.79 14.54 -3.56
CA ILE A 238 -17.60 15.24 -4.03
C ILE A 238 -16.57 14.24 -4.56
N THR A 239 -16.22 13.23 -3.75
CA THR A 239 -15.23 12.20 -4.13
C THR A 239 -15.58 11.48 -5.43
N ARG A 240 -16.87 11.25 -5.71
CA ARG A 240 -17.32 10.67 -6.99
C ARG A 240 -17.02 11.55 -8.19
N ARG A 241 -17.04 12.88 -8.04
CA ARG A 241 -16.68 13.80 -9.13
C ARG A 241 -15.17 13.92 -9.33
N VAL A 242 -14.36 13.48 -8.36
CA VAL A 242 -12.90 13.48 -8.43
C VAL A 242 -12.35 12.18 -9.03
N THR A 243 -12.92 11.03 -8.67
CA THR A 243 -12.39 9.72 -9.11
C THR A 243 -12.70 9.41 -10.58
N GLY A 244 -11.72 8.83 -11.28
CA GLY A 244 -11.85 8.44 -12.68
C GLY A 244 -12.95 7.43 -12.94
N ARG A 245 -13.24 6.55 -11.96
CA ARG A 245 -14.34 5.57 -12.06
C ARG A 245 -15.72 6.22 -12.27
N SER A 246 -15.88 7.48 -11.86
CA SER A 246 -17.16 8.20 -11.91
C SER A 246 -17.09 9.43 -12.81
N GLY A 247 -16.14 9.45 -13.76
CA GLY A 247 -16.00 10.52 -14.75
C GLY A 247 -15.16 11.71 -14.30
N GLY A 248 -14.50 11.62 -13.13
CA GLY A 248 -13.46 12.57 -12.72
C GLY A 248 -12.12 12.31 -13.42
N PHE A 249 -11.03 12.58 -12.72
CA PHE A 249 -9.68 12.37 -13.25
C PHE A 249 -9.40 10.88 -13.53
N PRO A 250 -9.07 10.46 -14.77
CA PRO A 250 -9.06 9.05 -15.16
C PRO A 250 -8.24 8.10 -14.28
N THR A 251 -7.08 8.54 -13.80
CA THR A 251 -6.16 7.72 -12.99
C THR A 251 -6.40 7.83 -11.48
N VAL A 252 -7.22 8.78 -11.03
CA VAL A 252 -7.43 9.06 -9.60
C VAL A 252 -8.39 8.05 -8.98
N GLN A 253 -7.92 7.40 -7.92
CA GLN A 253 -8.74 6.58 -7.03
C GLN A 253 -8.91 7.34 -5.71
N ALA A 254 -10.14 7.47 -5.22
CA ALA A 254 -10.38 8.26 -4.02
C ALA A 254 -11.50 7.65 -3.15
N LEU A 255 -11.37 7.84 -1.84
CA LEU A 255 -12.35 7.43 -0.83
C LEU A 255 -12.67 8.59 0.11
N ALA A 256 -13.94 8.76 0.45
CA ALA A 256 -14.38 9.65 1.52
C ALA A 256 -14.38 8.87 2.84
N LEU A 257 -13.57 9.29 3.80
CA LEU A 257 -13.37 8.60 5.07
C LEU A 257 -13.57 9.58 6.22
N PHE A 258 -14.35 9.18 7.22
CA PHE A 258 -14.51 9.97 8.44
C PHE A 258 -13.17 10.08 9.18
N HIS A 259 -12.80 11.27 9.61
CA HIS A 259 -11.48 11.56 10.22
C HIS A 259 -11.62 12.65 11.29
N GLY A 260 -11.46 12.31 12.57
CA GLY A 260 -11.62 13.29 13.65
C GLY A 260 -13.05 13.68 13.98
N ASP A 261 -13.19 14.56 14.97
CA ASP A 261 -14.51 14.92 15.52
C ASP A 261 -15.38 15.72 14.55
N ASN A 262 -14.79 16.40 13.56
CA ASN A 262 -15.49 17.33 12.67
C ASN A 262 -15.16 17.21 11.16
N CYS A 263 -14.28 16.30 10.75
CA CYS A 263 -13.74 16.28 9.40
C CYS A 263 -14.03 14.96 8.67
N THR A 264 -14.14 15.05 7.35
CA THR A 264 -14.07 13.90 6.45
C THR A 264 -12.94 14.17 5.48
N GLU A 265 -12.14 13.16 5.23
CA GLU A 265 -11.01 13.25 4.33
C GLU A 265 -11.33 12.57 3.00
N ILE A 266 -10.95 13.20 1.89
CA ILE A 266 -10.85 12.54 0.60
C ILE A 266 -9.43 12.00 0.46
N ALA A 267 -9.26 10.71 0.76
CA ALA A 267 -8.00 10.02 0.60
C ALA A 267 -7.83 9.60 -0.87
N CYS A 268 -6.82 10.15 -1.55
CA CYS A 268 -6.56 9.90 -2.98
C CYS A 268 -5.30 9.06 -3.21
N LEU A 269 -5.35 8.17 -4.20
CA LEU A 269 -4.19 7.60 -4.86
C LEU A 269 -4.05 8.24 -6.24
N LEU A 270 -2.90 8.85 -6.47
CA LEU A 270 -2.58 9.63 -7.67
C LEU A 270 -1.54 8.90 -8.49
N ASP A 271 -1.72 8.88 -9.80
CA ASP A 271 -0.65 8.56 -10.75
C ASP A 271 0.11 9.85 -11.06
N PRO A 272 1.33 10.03 -10.54
CA PRO A 272 2.05 11.30 -10.63
C PRO A 272 2.43 11.66 -12.08
N ASP A 273 2.43 10.69 -13.01
CA ASP A 273 2.73 10.95 -14.42
C ASP A 273 1.53 11.56 -15.17
N HIS A 274 0.34 11.57 -14.55
CA HIS A 274 -0.91 11.98 -15.20
C HIS A 274 -1.68 13.06 -14.45
N VAL A 275 -1.77 12.99 -13.11
CA VAL A 275 -2.59 13.89 -12.30
C VAL A 275 -1.87 14.24 -11.01
N GLY A 276 -1.55 15.51 -10.83
CA GLY A 276 -0.88 16.03 -9.64
C GLY A 276 -1.82 16.39 -8.49
N ALA A 277 -1.26 16.48 -7.28
CA ALA A 277 -1.99 16.85 -6.07
C ALA A 277 -2.68 18.22 -6.16
N GLU A 278 -2.04 19.21 -6.79
CA GLU A 278 -2.61 20.56 -6.97
C GLU A 278 -3.90 20.54 -7.81
N GLN A 279 -3.94 19.71 -8.87
CA GLN A 279 -5.14 19.57 -9.71
C GLN A 279 -6.29 18.94 -8.93
N VAL A 280 -5.99 17.96 -8.08
CA VAL A 280 -6.97 17.31 -7.22
C VAL A 280 -7.46 18.26 -6.13
N GLN A 281 -6.55 18.96 -5.44
CA GLN A 281 -6.88 19.97 -4.44
C GLN A 281 -7.83 21.03 -5.03
N TRP A 282 -7.43 21.63 -6.16
CA TRP A 282 -8.23 22.65 -6.84
C TRP A 282 -9.63 22.13 -7.21
N LEU A 283 -9.73 20.92 -7.78
CA LEU A 283 -11.02 20.36 -8.15
C LEU A 283 -11.91 20.10 -6.92
N VAL A 284 -11.34 19.59 -5.83
CA VAL A 284 -12.07 19.38 -4.58
C VAL A 284 -12.60 20.72 -4.03
N GLU A 285 -11.75 21.74 -3.98
CA GLU A 285 -12.13 23.10 -3.54
C GLU A 285 -13.28 23.68 -4.38
N GLN A 286 -13.23 23.56 -5.71
CA GLN A 286 -14.30 24.04 -6.58
C GLN A 286 -15.64 23.33 -6.28
N ILE A 287 -15.64 22.00 -6.20
CA ILE A 287 -16.86 21.21 -5.98
C ILE A 287 -17.41 21.42 -4.55
N ALA A 288 -16.53 21.61 -3.58
CA ALA A 288 -16.90 21.89 -2.20
C ALA A 288 -17.51 23.29 -2.06
N ALA A 289 -16.95 24.29 -2.75
CA ALA A 289 -17.47 25.66 -2.78
C ALA A 289 -18.90 25.73 -3.34
N GLU A 290 -19.24 24.93 -4.36
CA GLU A 290 -20.61 24.79 -4.88
C GLU A 290 -21.62 24.35 -3.78
N GLN A 291 -21.13 23.70 -2.73
CA GLN A 291 -21.92 23.19 -1.59
C GLN A 291 -21.69 23.99 -0.31
N GLY A 292 -20.96 25.12 -0.37
CA GLY A 292 -20.64 25.95 0.79
C GLY A 292 -19.77 25.24 1.84
N LEU A 293 -18.95 24.26 1.43
CA LEU A 293 -18.05 23.53 2.32
C LEU A 293 -16.64 24.11 2.27
N GLU A 294 -16.01 24.16 3.44
CA GLU A 294 -14.62 24.54 3.60
C GLU A 294 -13.70 23.33 3.41
N VAL A 295 -12.59 23.55 2.70
CA VAL A 295 -11.60 22.54 2.35
C VAL A 295 -10.25 23.01 2.86
N ASP A 296 -9.58 22.17 3.65
CA ASP A 296 -8.22 22.45 4.10
C ASP A 296 -7.20 22.09 3.01
N LYS A 297 -6.00 22.65 3.14
CA LYS A 297 -4.88 22.24 2.28
C LYS A 297 -4.58 20.76 2.49
N GLY A 298 -4.67 19.98 1.41
CA GLY A 298 -4.32 18.57 1.45
C GLY A 298 -2.82 18.33 1.63
N TYR A 299 -2.48 17.10 1.99
CA TYR A 299 -1.12 16.69 2.34
C TYR A 299 -0.78 15.32 1.77
N PHE A 300 0.50 15.11 1.46
CA PHE A 300 1.00 13.79 1.08
C PHE A 300 1.20 12.93 2.32
N THR A 301 0.81 11.66 2.25
CA THR A 301 1.07 10.69 3.32
C THR A 301 2.33 9.86 3.09
N ASP A 302 2.94 10.00 1.92
CA ASP A 302 4.12 9.25 1.48
C ASP A 302 5.15 10.15 0.81
N LEU A 303 6.30 9.57 0.49
CA LEU A 303 7.33 10.22 -0.32
C LEU A 303 6.99 10.17 -1.81
N SER A 304 7.55 11.09 -2.59
CA SER A 304 7.55 10.97 -4.05
C SER A 304 8.51 9.87 -4.50
N LYS A 305 8.33 9.38 -5.74
CA LYS A 305 9.16 8.32 -6.32
C LYS A 305 10.66 8.66 -6.28
N ASP A 306 11.00 9.89 -6.67
CA ASP A 306 12.39 10.35 -6.72
C ASP A 306 13.01 10.46 -5.31
N MET A 307 12.25 11.01 -4.35
CA MET A 307 12.69 11.07 -2.95
C MET A 307 12.90 9.68 -2.36
N MET A 308 12.08 8.70 -2.73
CA MET A 308 12.26 7.31 -2.27
C MET A 308 13.56 6.72 -2.79
N LEU A 309 13.83 6.85 -4.10
CA LEU A 309 15.07 6.36 -4.71
C LEU A 309 16.31 7.03 -4.10
N GLU A 310 16.29 8.36 -3.98
CA GLU A 310 17.39 9.12 -3.40
C GLU A 310 17.69 8.66 -1.97
N ARG A 311 16.66 8.55 -1.13
CA ARG A 311 16.82 8.10 0.26
C ARG A 311 17.31 6.66 0.35
N TYR A 312 16.75 5.76 -0.47
CA TYR A 312 17.17 4.37 -0.52
C TYR A 312 18.66 4.26 -0.83
N PHE A 313 19.12 4.87 -1.94
CA PHE A 313 20.54 4.82 -2.30
C PHE A 313 21.44 5.49 -1.27
N LYS A 314 21.00 6.60 -0.66
CA LYS A 314 21.76 7.24 0.41
C LYS A 314 21.94 6.34 1.63
N MET A 315 20.91 5.59 2.01
CA MET A 315 20.96 4.70 3.18
C MET A 315 21.78 3.44 2.91
N VAL A 316 21.60 2.80 1.75
CA VAL A 316 22.37 1.59 1.42
C VAL A 316 23.86 1.94 1.21
N SER A 317 24.18 3.07 0.57
CA SER A 317 25.58 3.52 0.44
C SER A 317 26.23 3.98 1.76
N ALA A 318 25.46 4.18 2.83
CA ALA A 318 25.99 4.50 4.15
C ALA A 318 26.16 3.26 5.05
N ALA A 319 25.60 2.12 4.65
CA ALA A 319 25.75 0.84 5.35
C ALA A 319 26.99 0.04 4.88
N ASP A 320 27.55 0.40 3.72
CA ASP A 320 28.83 -0.10 3.16
C ASP A 320 30.05 0.66 3.70
#